data_AF-K3YXT3-F1
#
_entry.id   AF-K3YXT3-F1
#
_cell.length_a   1.000
_cell.length_b   1.000
_cell.length_c   1.000
_cell.angle_alpha   90.00
_cell.angle_beta   90.00
_cell.angle_gamma   90.00
#
_symmetry.space_group_name_H-M   'P 1'
#
loop_
_entity.id
_entity.type
_entity.pdbx_description
1 polymer ?
#
loop_
_entity_poly.entity_id
_entity_poly.type
_entity_poly.pdbx_seq_one_letter_code
_entity_poly.pdbx_strand_id
1 'polypeptide(L)'
;MTRAPETLEPIQETLREINERTPEVRVGRFSTRVLLALGTEVASSPPEDGDAGHRHRAERPDKRPCALRMDWAACDLPLHGEDAHFGHAEAGFVGVADGVGGYRDRGVDAGAFARELMASALENVELTAKARRLRPKEVLKRAYETAVIKCTPGASTAVILSLDRTALSWAYVGDSAFAVFRGGRIVYRSIEQRRRFNFPYQLSSNGDGDSLTKAMVGDMSVRDGDVVVVGTDGLFDNMHDCQLERAVQMGTELGFSPKNMADIIASIAYDVSKNKRACSPFSLAHLKASGEGGCGGKEDDITVIVAYIVAKDS
;
A
#
# COMPACT_ATOMS: atom_id res chain seq x y z
N MET A 1 -13.03 -32.09 -20.92
CA MET A 1 -13.93 -31.27 -20.08
C MET A 1 -13.06 -30.59 -19.04
N THR A 2 -12.64 -29.37 -19.34
CA THR A 2 -11.76 -28.54 -18.51
C THR A 2 -12.55 -28.02 -17.31
N ARG A 3 -12.21 -28.50 -16.10
CA ARG A 3 -12.65 -27.91 -14.84
C ARG A 3 -12.19 -26.45 -14.80
N ALA A 4 -13.13 -25.52 -14.58
CA ALA A 4 -12.81 -24.16 -14.20
C ALA A 4 -12.06 -24.17 -12.85
N PRO A 5 -11.05 -23.32 -12.64
CA PRO A 5 -10.30 -23.31 -11.38
C PRO A 5 -11.15 -22.71 -10.25
N GLU A 6 -11.14 -23.38 -9.10
CA GLU A 6 -11.88 -23.09 -7.86
C GLU A 6 -11.43 -21.82 -7.11
N THR A 7 -10.89 -20.80 -7.81
CA THR A 7 -10.28 -19.60 -7.18
C THR A 7 -11.07 -18.30 -7.36
N LEU A 8 -12.23 -18.32 -8.03
CA LEU A 8 -13.06 -17.13 -8.23
C LEU A 8 -14.12 -16.89 -7.14
N GLU A 9 -14.53 -17.92 -6.40
CA GLU A 9 -15.58 -17.79 -5.38
C GLU A 9 -15.19 -16.87 -4.22
N PRO A 10 -13.98 -16.96 -3.62
CA PRO A 10 -13.62 -16.09 -2.50
C PRO A 10 -13.52 -14.61 -2.88
N ILE A 11 -13.07 -14.32 -4.11
CA ILE A 11 -12.96 -12.95 -4.64
C ILE A 11 -14.36 -12.38 -4.93
N GLN A 12 -15.25 -13.19 -5.52
CA GLN A 12 -16.63 -12.77 -5.77
C GLN A 12 -17.43 -12.61 -4.48
N GLU A 13 -17.15 -13.42 -3.47
CA GLU A 13 -17.76 -13.32 -2.14
C GLU A 13 -17.28 -12.06 -1.42
N THR A 14 -15.98 -11.77 -1.43
CA THR A 14 -15.43 -10.52 -0.88
C THR A 14 -16.03 -9.28 -1.59
N LEU A 15 -16.11 -9.28 -2.92
CA LEU A 15 -16.74 -8.20 -3.69
C LEU A 15 -18.26 -8.09 -3.44
N ARG A 16 -18.95 -9.20 -3.17
CA ARG A 16 -20.35 -9.18 -2.74
C ARG A 16 -20.50 -8.60 -1.34
N GLU A 17 -19.68 -9.03 -0.38
CA GLU A 17 -19.68 -8.49 0.97
C GLU A 17 -19.40 -6.98 1.00
N ILE A 18 -18.47 -6.49 0.17
CA ILE A 18 -18.19 -5.06 0.02
C ILE A 18 -19.44 -4.32 -0.49
N ASN A 19 -20.10 -4.85 -1.53
CA ASN A 19 -21.34 -4.28 -2.08
C ASN A 19 -22.51 -4.33 -1.08
N GLU A 20 -22.61 -5.37 -0.26
CA GLU A 20 -23.65 -5.52 0.77
C GLU A 20 -23.46 -4.58 1.97
N ARG A 21 -22.21 -4.28 2.35
CA ARG A 21 -21.87 -3.36 3.44
C ARG A 21 -21.97 -1.88 3.08
N THR A 22 -22.06 -1.54 1.79
CA THR A 22 -22.18 -0.15 1.29
C THR A 22 -23.34 0.03 0.30
N PRO A 23 -24.59 -0.27 0.68
CA PRO A 23 -25.72 -0.31 -0.25
C PRO A 23 -26.04 1.07 -0.88
N GLU A 24 -25.69 2.18 -0.23
CA GLU A 24 -25.91 3.54 -0.75
C GLU A 24 -24.81 4.04 -1.71
N VAL A 25 -23.66 3.36 -1.75
CA VAL A 25 -22.57 3.64 -2.68
C VAL A 25 -22.41 2.43 -3.58
N ARG A 26 -23.16 2.36 -4.69
CA ARG A 26 -22.86 1.37 -5.75
C ARG A 26 -21.37 1.48 -6.05
N VAL A 27 -20.57 0.50 -5.63
CA VAL A 27 -19.11 0.46 -5.82
C VAL A 27 -18.80 0.72 -7.29
N GLY A 28 -19.59 0.15 -8.20
CA GLY A 28 -19.52 0.46 -9.64
C GLY A 28 -19.65 1.95 -9.98
N ARG A 29 -20.56 2.72 -9.35
CA ARG A 29 -20.66 4.19 -9.55
C ARG A 29 -19.52 4.95 -8.87
N PHE A 30 -19.01 4.48 -7.74
CA PHE A 30 -17.86 5.09 -7.08
C PHE A 30 -16.58 4.87 -7.88
N SER A 31 -16.25 3.63 -8.23
CA SER A 31 -15.16 3.25 -9.12
C SER A 31 -15.29 3.97 -10.46
N THR A 32 -16.49 4.00 -11.06
CA THR A 32 -16.74 4.74 -12.30
C THR A 32 -16.52 6.24 -12.13
N ARG A 33 -16.84 6.86 -10.98
CA ARG A 33 -16.55 8.29 -10.72
C ARG A 33 -15.06 8.55 -10.50
N VAL A 34 -14.35 7.65 -9.81
CA VAL A 34 -12.88 7.73 -9.66
C VAL A 34 -12.20 7.59 -11.02
N LEU A 35 -12.67 6.66 -11.87
CA LEU A 35 -12.12 6.41 -13.20
C LEU A 35 -12.53 7.46 -14.25
N LEU A 36 -13.78 7.95 -14.25
CA LEU A 36 -14.29 8.94 -15.22
C LEU A 36 -13.75 10.35 -14.97
N ALA A 37 -13.46 10.73 -13.72
CA ALA A 37 -12.94 12.05 -13.40
C ALA A 37 -11.57 12.35 -14.07
N LEU A 38 -10.93 11.33 -14.66
CA LEU A 38 -9.66 11.43 -15.38
C LEU A 38 -9.81 11.40 -16.91
N GLY A 39 -11.04 11.27 -17.43
CA GLY A 39 -11.33 11.18 -18.87
C GLY A 39 -11.84 12.46 -19.53
N THR A 40 -11.88 13.60 -18.82
CA THR A 40 -12.36 14.88 -19.36
C THR A 40 -11.31 15.97 -19.21
N GLU A 41 -10.26 15.90 -20.03
CA GLU A 41 -9.56 17.12 -20.42
C GLU A 41 -10.29 17.75 -21.60
N VAL A 42 -11.02 18.84 -21.34
CA VAL A 42 -11.29 19.86 -22.34
C VAL A 42 -10.82 21.18 -21.76
N ALA A 43 -9.77 21.72 -22.36
CA ALA A 43 -9.24 23.03 -22.04
C ALA A 43 -10.23 24.14 -22.46
N SER A 44 -10.48 25.10 -21.58
CA SER A 44 -10.62 26.52 -21.94
C SER A 44 -10.62 27.45 -20.72
N SER A 45 -9.52 28.22 -20.61
CA SER A 45 -9.34 29.61 -20.12
C SER A 45 -9.80 30.07 -18.71
N PRO A 46 -9.04 31.01 -18.08
CA PRO A 46 -9.22 31.43 -16.69
C PRO A 46 -10.22 32.60 -16.53
N PRO A 47 -10.79 32.81 -15.34
CA PRO A 47 -11.27 34.12 -14.93
C PRO A 47 -10.45 34.72 -13.78
N GLU A 48 -10.56 36.05 -13.73
CA GLU A 48 -9.74 37.05 -13.07
C GLU A 48 -9.92 37.16 -11.54
N ASP A 49 -9.01 37.96 -10.97
CA ASP A 49 -8.86 38.37 -9.58
C ASP A 49 -10.15 38.77 -8.85
N GLY A 50 -10.23 38.33 -7.59
CA GLY A 50 -11.22 38.79 -6.62
C GLY A 50 -10.64 38.73 -5.20
N ASP A 51 -10.08 39.87 -4.77
CA ASP A 51 -9.67 40.17 -3.40
C ASP A 51 -10.85 40.07 -2.43
N ALA A 52 -10.71 39.26 -1.38
CA ALA A 52 -11.52 39.35 -0.17
C ALA A 52 -10.71 38.85 1.03
N GLY A 53 -10.10 39.79 1.75
CA GLY A 53 -9.37 39.55 2.97
C GLY A 53 -10.15 38.73 4.02
N HIS A 54 -9.48 37.74 4.61
CA HIS A 54 -9.92 37.08 5.82
C HIS A 54 -8.86 37.22 6.92
N ARG A 55 -9.33 37.80 8.03
CA ARG A 55 -8.58 38.16 9.23
C ARG A 55 -7.88 36.94 9.82
N HIS A 56 -6.56 37.01 9.96
CA HIS A 56 -5.78 36.11 10.81
C HIS A 56 -6.30 36.15 12.25
N ARG A 57 -6.98 35.09 12.67
CA ARG A 57 -7.23 34.83 14.09
C ARG A 57 -6.05 34.02 14.60
N ALA A 58 -5.26 34.64 15.46
CA ALA A 58 -4.08 34.06 16.08
C ALA A 58 -4.38 32.68 16.70
N GLU A 59 -3.64 31.67 16.25
CA GLU A 59 -3.62 30.34 16.86
C GLU A 59 -2.97 30.45 18.25
N ARG A 60 -3.66 29.94 19.27
CA ARG A 60 -3.12 29.85 20.63
C ARG A 60 -2.07 28.73 20.68
N PRO A 61 -0.87 28.95 21.25
CA PRO A 61 0.06 27.86 21.52
C PRO A 61 -0.38 27.08 22.76
N ASP A 62 0.14 25.85 22.89
CA ASP A 62 -0.04 24.90 23.99
C ASP A 62 -1.34 24.06 24.04
N LYS A 63 -1.45 23.12 23.10
CA LYS A 63 -1.89 21.76 23.46
C LYS A 63 -0.66 20.86 23.40
N ARG A 64 -0.35 20.14 24.49
CA ARG A 64 0.61 19.03 24.44
C ARG A 64 0.19 18.11 23.28
N PRO A 65 1.12 17.65 22.42
CA PRO A 65 0.75 16.79 21.31
C PRO A 65 0.05 15.54 21.87
N CYS A 66 -1.22 15.37 21.50
CA CYS A 66 -1.98 14.16 21.80
C CYS A 66 -1.21 12.99 21.18
N ALA A 67 -0.96 11.94 21.96
CA ALA A 67 -0.35 10.73 21.41
C ALA A 67 -1.26 10.20 20.29
N LEU A 68 -0.70 9.83 19.14
CA LEU A 68 -1.47 9.28 18.02
C LEU A 68 -1.45 7.75 18.06
N ARG A 69 -2.43 7.12 17.40
CA ARG A 69 -2.46 5.70 17.07
C ARG A 69 -2.76 5.50 15.60
N MET A 70 -2.39 4.33 15.08
CA MET A 70 -2.82 3.84 13.77
C MET A 70 -4.03 2.93 13.96
N ASP A 71 -5.16 3.34 13.45
CA ASP A 71 -6.30 2.45 13.21
C ASP A 71 -6.23 1.93 11.79
N TRP A 72 -6.02 0.63 11.61
CA TRP A 72 -5.63 0.07 10.32
C TRP A 72 -6.43 -1.19 9.96
N ALA A 73 -6.52 -1.45 8.66
CA ALA A 73 -7.05 -2.69 8.12
C ALA A 73 -6.38 -3.01 6.78
N ALA A 74 -6.45 -4.28 6.38
CA ALA A 74 -5.91 -4.78 5.13
C ALA A 74 -7.01 -5.34 4.21
N CYS A 75 -6.72 -5.36 2.91
CA CYS A 75 -7.41 -6.11 1.88
C CYS A 75 -6.38 -6.84 1.04
N ASP A 76 -6.60 -8.13 0.80
CA ASP A 76 -5.73 -8.98 0.01
C ASP A 76 -6.57 -9.67 -1.07
N LEU A 77 -6.18 -9.51 -2.33
CA LEU A 77 -6.80 -10.13 -3.49
C LEU A 77 -5.74 -11.02 -4.16
N PRO A 78 -5.65 -12.31 -3.80
CA PRO A 78 -4.63 -13.19 -4.35
C PRO A 78 -4.96 -13.60 -5.78
N LEU A 79 -3.99 -13.48 -6.67
CA LEU A 79 -3.89 -14.17 -7.94
C LEU A 79 -3.10 -15.48 -7.80
N HIS A 80 -1.93 -15.41 -7.14
CA HIS A 80 -1.01 -16.51 -6.92
C HIS A 80 -0.69 -16.74 -5.43
N GLY A 81 -1.04 -15.80 -4.56
CA GLY A 81 -0.83 -15.91 -3.11
C GLY A 81 0.64 -15.73 -2.72
N GLU A 82 1.35 -14.85 -3.41
CA GLU A 82 2.78 -14.57 -3.25
C GLU A 82 3.01 -13.36 -2.32
N ASP A 83 1.98 -12.52 -2.15
CA ASP A 83 1.95 -11.44 -1.16
C ASP A 83 1.73 -11.91 0.28
N ALA A 84 2.21 -11.11 1.23
CA ALA A 84 1.95 -11.25 2.66
C ALA A 84 1.90 -9.88 3.35
N HIS A 85 1.21 -9.80 4.49
CA HIS A 85 1.18 -8.59 5.31
C HIS A 85 1.14 -8.92 6.81
N PHE A 86 1.39 -7.91 7.64
CA PHE A 86 1.11 -7.96 9.08
C PHE A 86 0.73 -6.58 9.62
N GLY A 87 0.15 -6.55 10.82
CA GLY A 87 0.06 -5.32 11.59
C GLY A 87 -0.21 -5.58 13.07
N HIS A 88 0.17 -4.61 13.89
CA HIS A 88 0.04 -4.64 15.35
C HIS A 88 -0.38 -3.25 15.84
N ALA A 89 -1.68 -3.08 16.10
CA ALA A 89 -2.27 -1.77 16.39
C ALA A 89 -1.66 -1.09 17.62
N GLU A 90 -1.46 -1.84 18.71
CA GLU A 90 -0.96 -1.29 19.98
C GLU A 90 0.49 -0.83 19.89
N ALA A 91 1.35 -1.61 19.23
CA ALA A 91 2.74 -1.25 18.95
C ALA A 91 2.87 -0.22 17.81
N GLY A 92 1.82 -0.03 17.01
CA GLY A 92 1.76 0.92 15.90
C GLY A 92 2.56 0.47 14.68
N PHE A 93 2.59 -0.83 14.36
CA PHE A 93 3.32 -1.37 13.20
C PHE A 93 2.38 -1.92 12.13
N VAL A 94 2.75 -1.74 10.86
CA VAL A 94 2.18 -2.45 9.72
C VAL A 94 3.27 -2.75 8.72
N GLY A 95 3.09 -3.78 7.89
CA GLY A 95 3.99 -4.04 6.78
C GLY A 95 3.39 -4.98 5.74
N VAL A 96 3.96 -4.90 4.54
CA VAL A 96 3.65 -5.75 3.40
C VAL A 96 4.95 -6.32 2.83
N ALA A 97 4.84 -7.48 2.20
CA ALA A 97 5.90 -8.13 1.45
C ALA A 97 5.28 -8.78 0.20
N ASP A 98 6.02 -8.73 -0.90
CA ASP A 98 5.59 -9.25 -2.21
C ASP A 98 6.62 -10.27 -2.67
N GLY A 99 6.19 -11.52 -2.81
CA GLY A 99 7.01 -12.65 -3.22
C GLY A 99 7.35 -12.61 -4.70
N VAL A 100 8.62 -12.78 -5.05
CA VAL A 100 9.07 -12.63 -6.44
C VAL A 100 8.61 -13.83 -7.27
N GLY A 101 7.57 -13.63 -8.09
CA GLY A 101 6.91 -14.68 -8.86
C GLY A 101 7.80 -15.53 -9.78
N GLY A 102 8.97 -15.01 -10.21
CA GLY A 102 9.92 -15.78 -11.03
C GLY A 102 10.48 -17.05 -10.37
N TYR A 103 10.34 -17.20 -9.05
CA TYR A 103 10.69 -18.43 -8.34
C TYR A 103 9.71 -19.58 -8.63
N ARG A 104 8.44 -19.27 -8.94
CA ARG A 104 7.41 -20.25 -9.28
C ARG A 104 7.80 -21.09 -10.50
N ASP A 105 8.41 -20.48 -11.50
CA ASP A 105 8.89 -21.16 -12.72
C ASP A 105 10.00 -22.19 -12.44
N ARG A 106 10.63 -22.11 -11.27
CA ARG A 106 11.66 -23.04 -10.79
C ARG A 106 11.10 -24.10 -9.83
N GLY A 107 9.77 -24.17 -9.69
CA GLY A 107 9.10 -25.07 -8.74
C GLY A 107 9.27 -24.66 -7.27
N VAL A 108 9.64 -23.40 -7.01
CA VAL A 108 9.77 -22.84 -5.67
C VAL A 108 8.52 -22.04 -5.34
N ASP A 109 8.01 -22.19 -4.12
CA ASP A 109 6.93 -21.35 -3.59
C ASP A 109 7.39 -19.89 -3.47
N ALA A 110 6.95 -19.04 -4.40
CA ALA A 110 7.37 -17.65 -4.49
C ALA A 110 6.89 -16.79 -3.31
N GLY A 111 5.81 -17.19 -2.63
CA GLY A 111 5.29 -16.49 -1.46
C GLY A 111 5.93 -16.92 -0.14
N ALA A 112 6.74 -17.99 -0.12
CA ALA A 112 7.30 -18.53 1.12
C ALA A 112 8.15 -17.49 1.87
N PHE A 113 9.01 -16.75 1.16
CA PHE A 113 9.86 -15.73 1.75
C PHE A 113 9.06 -14.54 2.29
N ALA A 114 8.05 -14.06 1.54
CA ALA A 114 7.18 -12.96 1.95
C ALA A 114 6.43 -13.29 3.25
N ARG A 115 5.81 -14.48 3.31
CA ARG A 115 5.12 -14.97 4.51
C ARG A 115 6.03 -15.07 5.72
N GLU A 116 7.23 -15.63 5.56
CA GLU A 116 8.18 -15.75 6.66
C GLU A 116 8.66 -14.38 7.16
N LEU A 117 8.94 -13.43 6.26
CA LEU A 117 9.30 -12.07 6.64
C LEU A 117 8.20 -11.41 7.49
N MET A 118 6.95 -11.46 7.04
CA MET A 118 5.84 -10.79 7.73
C MET A 118 5.49 -11.48 9.06
N ALA A 119 5.51 -12.82 9.10
CA ALA A 119 5.30 -13.58 10.34
C ALA A 119 6.40 -13.31 11.37
N SER A 120 7.67 -13.37 10.95
CA SER A 120 8.81 -13.04 11.82
C SER A 120 8.78 -11.58 12.27
N ALA A 121 8.36 -10.65 11.42
CA ALA A 121 8.23 -9.24 11.79
C ALA A 121 7.20 -9.04 12.90
N LEU A 122 6.03 -9.70 12.79
CA LEU A 122 4.99 -9.67 13.82
C LEU A 122 5.51 -10.24 15.15
N GLU A 123 6.11 -11.42 15.14
CA GLU A 123 6.67 -12.06 16.34
C GLU A 123 7.71 -11.15 17.03
N ASN A 124 8.60 -10.53 16.25
CA ASN A 124 9.59 -9.58 16.77
C ASN A 124 8.93 -8.37 17.46
N VAL A 125 7.85 -7.84 16.87
CA VAL A 125 7.08 -6.73 17.43
C VAL A 125 6.39 -7.15 18.72
N GLU A 126 5.69 -8.29 18.75
CA GLU A 126 4.98 -8.81 19.94
C GLU A 126 5.93 -9.05 21.13
N LEU A 127 7.09 -9.65 20.87
CA LEU A 127 8.10 -9.94 21.90
C LEU A 127 8.73 -8.67 22.48
N THR A 128 8.87 -7.61 21.67
CA THR A 128 9.60 -6.40 22.06
C THR A 128 8.70 -5.21 22.40
N ALA A 129 7.39 -5.29 22.14
CA ALA A 129 6.42 -4.21 22.36
C ALA A 129 6.45 -3.67 23.80
N LYS A 130 6.86 -4.49 24.76
CA LYS A 130 6.98 -4.11 26.19
C LYS A 130 8.36 -3.55 26.59
N ALA A 131 9.38 -3.68 25.75
CA ALA A 131 10.77 -3.51 26.18
C ALA A 131 11.47 -2.26 25.62
N ARG A 132 11.22 -1.85 24.37
CA ARG A 132 11.95 -0.74 23.72
C ARG A 132 11.19 -0.14 22.54
N ARG A 133 11.57 1.09 22.14
CA ARG A 133 11.22 1.66 20.83
C ARG A 133 11.90 0.87 19.71
N LEU A 134 11.19 -0.10 19.14
CA LEU A 134 11.64 -0.77 17.93
C LEU A 134 11.59 0.20 16.75
N ARG A 135 12.59 0.11 15.87
CA ARG A 135 12.59 0.84 14.60
C ARG A 135 12.25 -0.12 13.46
N PRO A 136 11.54 0.31 12.40
CA PRO A 136 11.20 -0.55 11.27
C PRO A 136 12.39 -1.29 10.66
N LYS A 137 13.55 -0.63 10.54
CA LYS A 137 14.78 -1.26 10.02
C LYS A 137 15.23 -2.45 10.86
N GLU A 138 15.09 -2.35 12.19
CA GLU A 138 15.49 -3.42 13.10
C GLU A 138 14.51 -4.59 13.02
N VAL A 139 13.22 -4.32 12.90
CA VAL A 139 12.20 -5.35 12.67
C VAL A 139 12.45 -6.09 11.35
N LEU A 140 12.69 -5.34 10.27
CA LEU A 140 13.01 -5.91 8.97
C LEU A 140 14.30 -6.74 9.01
N LYS A 141 15.34 -6.23 9.70
CA LYS A 141 16.62 -6.92 9.84
C LYS A 141 16.47 -8.26 10.55
N ARG A 142 15.76 -8.29 11.69
CA ARG A 142 15.53 -9.52 12.45
C ARG A 142 14.67 -10.52 11.69
N ALA A 143 13.61 -10.04 11.03
CA ALA A 143 12.77 -10.89 10.20
C ALA A 143 13.55 -11.55 9.05
N TYR A 144 14.41 -10.78 8.37
CA TYR A 144 15.31 -11.29 7.35
C TYR A 144 16.32 -12.30 7.91
N GLU A 145 16.94 -12.00 9.06
CA GLU A 145 17.89 -12.92 9.72
C GLU A 145 17.21 -14.26 10.08
N THR A 146 15.97 -14.24 10.57
CA THR A 146 15.17 -15.44 10.80
C THR A 146 14.93 -16.22 9.51
N ALA A 147 14.52 -15.55 8.42
CA ALA A 147 14.30 -16.19 7.13
C ALA A 147 15.58 -16.81 6.55
N VAL A 148 16.74 -16.16 6.74
CA VAL A 148 18.06 -16.70 6.37
C VAL A 148 18.40 -17.94 7.20
N ILE A 149 18.22 -17.89 8.54
CA ILE A 149 18.50 -19.01 9.45
C ILE A 149 17.62 -20.22 9.11
N LYS A 150 16.36 -19.99 8.74
CA LYS A 150 15.41 -21.04 8.32
C LYS A 150 15.64 -21.55 6.90
N CYS A 151 16.58 -20.95 6.16
CA CYS A 151 16.80 -21.23 4.73
C CYS A 151 15.51 -21.11 3.92
N THR A 152 14.65 -20.14 4.26
CA THR A 152 13.33 -19.99 3.62
C THR A 152 13.54 -19.70 2.14
N PRO A 153 12.94 -20.49 1.23
CA PRO A 153 13.18 -20.31 -0.20
C PRO A 153 12.44 -19.09 -0.74
N GLY A 154 12.86 -18.61 -1.92
CA GLY A 154 12.27 -17.46 -2.58
C GLY A 154 13.02 -16.15 -2.35
N ALA A 155 12.44 -15.08 -2.86
CA ALA A 155 12.85 -13.71 -2.59
C ALA A 155 11.61 -12.83 -2.47
N SER A 156 11.74 -11.67 -1.82
CA SER A 156 10.61 -10.77 -1.61
C SER A 156 11.03 -9.32 -1.48
N THR A 157 10.14 -8.40 -1.89
CA THR A 157 10.20 -7.00 -1.45
C THR A 157 9.65 -6.88 -0.03
N ALA A 158 9.85 -5.75 0.64
CA ALA A 158 9.27 -5.53 1.95
C ALA A 158 9.13 -4.05 2.28
N VAL A 159 8.02 -3.67 2.90
CA VAL A 159 7.79 -2.35 3.49
C VAL A 159 7.32 -2.53 4.92
N ILE A 160 7.99 -1.90 5.88
CA ILE A 160 7.57 -1.87 7.29
C ILE A 160 7.46 -0.42 7.73
N LEU A 161 6.33 -0.06 8.32
CA LEU A 161 6.05 1.25 8.91
C LEU A 161 5.81 1.11 10.42
N SER A 162 6.16 2.17 11.16
CA SER A 162 5.86 2.29 12.59
C SER A 162 5.43 3.71 12.97
N LEU A 163 4.44 3.85 13.84
CA LEU A 163 4.05 5.11 14.46
C LEU A 163 4.54 5.18 15.93
N ASP A 164 5.44 6.13 16.23
CA ASP A 164 5.84 6.47 17.61
C ASP A 164 5.45 7.91 17.95
N ARG A 165 4.43 8.08 18.82
CA ARG A 165 3.80 9.35 19.20
C ARG A 165 3.26 10.14 18.00
N THR A 166 4.12 10.86 17.29
CA THR A 166 3.78 11.72 16.14
C THR A 166 4.71 11.48 14.95
N ALA A 167 5.66 10.54 15.08
CA ALA A 167 6.62 10.22 14.03
C ALA A 167 6.20 8.91 13.35
N LEU A 168 5.91 8.97 12.06
CA LEU A 168 5.79 7.81 11.21
C LEU A 168 7.18 7.52 10.63
N SER A 169 7.73 6.34 10.93
CA SER A 169 9.01 5.88 10.41
C SER A 169 8.82 4.67 9.52
N TRP A 170 9.76 4.44 8.59
CA TRP A 170 9.71 3.30 7.68
C TRP A 170 11.08 2.69 7.40
N ALA A 171 11.05 1.44 6.95
CA ALA A 171 12.14 0.77 6.28
C ALA A 171 11.57 -0.09 5.14
N TYR A 172 12.12 0.02 3.95
CA TYR A 172 11.67 -0.80 2.83
C TYR A 172 12.78 -1.17 1.84
N VAL A 173 12.53 -2.25 1.10
CA VAL A 173 13.33 -2.77 -0.01
C VAL A 173 12.39 -3.16 -1.15
N GLY A 174 12.68 -2.71 -2.37
CA GLY A 174 11.90 -3.07 -3.57
C GLY A 174 10.88 -2.00 -3.99
N ASP A 175 9.85 -2.43 -4.70
CA ASP A 175 8.81 -1.59 -5.29
C ASP A 175 7.40 -1.76 -4.69
N SER A 176 7.25 -2.60 -3.67
CA SER A 176 6.24 -2.35 -2.65
C SER A 176 6.41 -0.92 -2.11
N ALA A 177 5.30 -0.25 -1.82
CA ALA A 177 5.30 1.18 -1.64
C ALA A 177 4.30 1.66 -0.59
N PHE A 178 4.40 2.95 -0.23
CA PHE A 178 3.41 3.61 0.60
C PHE A 178 3.26 5.09 0.23
N ALA A 179 2.11 5.65 0.60
CA ALA A 179 1.79 7.05 0.47
C ALA A 179 1.09 7.56 1.74
N VAL A 180 1.38 8.81 2.12
CA VAL A 180 0.76 9.52 3.23
C VAL A 180 -0.09 10.65 2.68
N PHE A 181 -1.34 10.70 3.11
CA PHE A 181 -2.34 11.65 2.66
C PHE A 181 -2.74 12.58 3.80
N ARG A 182 -2.93 13.87 3.47
CA ARG A 182 -3.45 14.88 4.38
C ARG A 182 -4.54 15.67 3.66
N GLY A 183 -5.76 15.64 4.17
CA GLY A 183 -6.91 16.26 3.50
C GLY A 183 -7.14 15.69 2.08
N GLY A 184 -6.91 14.38 1.89
CA GLY A 184 -7.08 13.71 0.61
C GLY A 184 -5.95 13.91 -0.41
N ARG A 185 -4.88 14.64 -0.08
CA ARG A 185 -3.72 14.87 -0.97
C ARG A 185 -2.48 14.15 -0.47
N ILE A 186 -1.68 13.61 -1.39
CA ILE A 186 -0.39 12.98 -1.07
C ILE A 186 0.57 14.06 -0.57
N VAL A 187 1.01 13.92 0.67
CA VAL A 187 2.08 14.75 1.27
C VAL A 187 3.43 14.03 1.28
N TYR A 188 3.42 12.70 1.12
CA TYR A 188 4.62 11.90 0.97
C TYR A 188 4.31 10.63 0.16
N ARG A 189 5.20 10.28 -0.76
CA ARG A 189 5.16 9.05 -1.56
C ARG A 189 6.53 8.38 -1.49
N SER A 190 6.58 7.08 -1.18
CA SER A 190 7.84 6.32 -1.22
C SER A 190 8.38 6.23 -2.65
N ILE A 191 9.69 6.08 -2.81
CA ILE A 191 10.35 5.95 -4.11
C ILE A 191 10.63 4.47 -4.33
N GLU A 192 10.12 3.91 -5.43
CA GLU A 192 10.33 2.51 -5.77
C GLU A 192 11.82 2.21 -6.02
N GLN A 193 12.29 1.07 -5.50
CA GLN A 193 13.64 0.59 -5.73
C GLN A 193 13.62 -0.52 -6.79
N ARG A 194 14.10 -0.19 -7.99
CA ARG A 194 14.18 -1.11 -9.13
C ARG A 194 15.58 -1.12 -9.73
N ARG A 195 16.07 -2.29 -10.12
CA ARG A 195 17.33 -2.44 -10.86
C ARG A 195 17.13 -2.14 -12.35
N ARG A 196 15.97 -2.54 -12.88
CA ARG A 196 15.44 -2.21 -14.20
C ARG A 196 13.92 -2.38 -14.16
N PHE A 197 13.23 -2.02 -15.24
CA PHE A 197 11.77 -2.19 -15.34
C PHE A 197 11.35 -3.61 -14.95
N ASN A 198 10.35 -3.71 -14.08
CA ASN A 198 9.78 -4.97 -13.57
C ASN A 198 10.82 -5.93 -12.93
N PHE A 199 11.89 -5.37 -12.36
CA PHE A 199 12.91 -6.14 -11.63
C PHE A 199 13.34 -5.38 -10.37
N PRO A 200 12.62 -5.58 -9.25
CA PRO A 200 12.84 -4.83 -8.03
C PRO A 200 14.09 -5.26 -7.27
N TYR A 201 14.50 -4.40 -6.35
CA TYR A 201 15.38 -4.83 -5.25
C TYR A 201 14.61 -5.83 -4.38
N GLN A 202 15.25 -6.92 -3.97
CA GLN A 202 14.56 -8.01 -3.28
C GLN A 202 15.48 -8.69 -2.28
N LEU A 203 14.95 -9.10 -1.13
CA LEU A 203 15.66 -9.87 -0.11
C LEU A 203 15.52 -11.36 -0.41
N SER A 204 16.54 -12.17 -0.12
CA SER A 204 16.51 -13.63 -0.27
C SER A 204 17.42 -14.31 0.74
N SER A 205 17.17 -15.57 1.07
CA SER A 205 18.01 -16.36 1.99
C SER A 205 19.36 -16.78 1.39
N ASN A 206 19.43 -16.96 0.07
CA ASN A 206 20.57 -17.59 -0.60
C ASN A 206 21.71 -16.63 -0.97
N GLY A 207 21.59 -15.33 -0.63
CA GLY A 207 22.57 -14.30 -0.99
C GLY A 207 22.50 -13.81 -2.44
N ASP A 208 21.62 -14.37 -3.28
CA ASP A 208 21.35 -13.92 -4.65
C ASP A 208 20.55 -12.60 -4.70
N GLY A 209 19.87 -12.27 -3.60
CA GLY A 209 19.12 -11.04 -3.40
C GLY A 209 19.98 -9.83 -3.01
N ASP A 210 19.34 -8.68 -2.90
CA ASP A 210 19.90 -7.45 -2.41
C ASP A 210 20.22 -7.50 -0.91
N SER A 211 21.31 -6.83 -0.54
CA SER A 211 21.67 -6.65 0.85
C SER A 211 20.68 -5.73 1.56
N LEU A 212 20.33 -6.05 2.82
CA LEU A 212 19.62 -5.15 3.74
C LEU A 212 20.24 -3.75 3.87
N THR A 213 21.52 -3.59 3.51
CA THR A 213 22.17 -2.27 3.44
C THR A 213 21.53 -1.34 2.42
N LYS A 214 20.80 -1.88 1.44
CA LYS A 214 20.02 -1.13 0.42
C LYS A 214 18.65 -0.67 0.92
N ALA A 215 18.22 -1.12 2.11
CA ALA A 215 16.95 -0.70 2.67
C ALA A 215 16.91 0.82 2.85
N MET A 216 15.91 1.46 2.25
CA MET A 216 15.65 2.87 2.45
C MET A 216 14.91 3.06 3.76
N VAL A 217 15.39 4.00 4.55
CA VAL A 217 14.83 4.36 5.86
C VAL A 217 14.53 5.84 5.89
N GLY A 218 13.50 6.20 6.62
CA GLY A 218 13.14 7.59 6.84
C GLY A 218 12.05 7.72 7.87
N ASP A 219 11.69 8.97 8.15
CA ASP A 219 10.60 9.32 9.03
C ASP A 219 10.00 10.66 8.62
N MET A 220 8.76 10.88 9.05
CA MET A 220 8.09 12.16 8.95
C MET A 220 7.16 12.39 10.14
N SER A 221 6.87 13.65 10.43
CA SER A 221 5.82 14.00 11.39
C SER A 221 4.43 13.85 10.75
N VAL A 222 3.56 13.12 11.43
CA VAL A 222 2.15 12.95 11.08
C VAL A 222 1.24 13.63 12.10
N ARG A 223 -0.01 13.85 11.72
CA ARG A 223 -1.04 14.47 12.56
C ARG A 223 -2.34 13.67 12.49
N ASP A 224 -3.21 13.93 13.46
CA ASP A 224 -4.59 13.44 13.46
C ASP A 224 -5.28 13.77 12.12
N GLY A 225 -5.97 12.77 11.55
CA GLY A 225 -6.62 12.83 10.25
C GLY A 225 -5.73 12.50 9.04
N ASP A 226 -4.43 12.29 9.22
CA ASP A 226 -3.59 11.76 8.13
C ASP A 226 -4.00 10.31 7.81
N VAL A 227 -3.95 9.92 6.53
CA VAL A 227 -4.21 8.54 6.08
C VAL A 227 -2.93 7.98 5.47
N VAL A 228 -2.57 6.76 5.83
CA VAL A 228 -1.42 6.05 5.26
C VAL A 228 -1.96 4.88 4.44
N VAL A 229 -1.53 4.79 3.18
CA VAL A 229 -1.78 3.63 2.32
C VAL A 229 -0.46 2.94 2.09
N VAL A 230 -0.39 1.64 2.38
CA VAL A 230 0.76 0.77 2.10
C VAL A 230 0.27 -0.33 1.18
N GLY A 231 1.06 -0.74 0.19
CA GLY A 231 0.67 -1.82 -0.69
C GLY A 231 1.81 -2.40 -1.50
N THR A 232 1.55 -3.55 -2.09
CA THR A 232 2.43 -4.25 -3.03
C THR A 232 2.34 -3.63 -4.41
N ASP A 233 3.17 -4.09 -5.35
CA ASP A 233 3.21 -3.47 -6.67
C ASP A 233 1.89 -3.66 -7.45
N GLY A 234 1.12 -4.72 -7.16
CA GLY A 234 -0.21 -4.93 -7.73
C GLY A 234 -1.20 -3.78 -7.50
N LEU A 235 -1.01 -2.97 -6.45
CA LEU A 235 -1.71 -1.70 -6.30
C LEU A 235 -1.10 -0.61 -7.20
N PHE A 236 0.18 -0.31 -6.98
CA PHE A 236 0.82 0.91 -7.54
C PHE A 236 1.11 0.82 -9.03
N ASP A 237 1.19 -0.39 -9.59
CA ASP A 237 1.29 -0.64 -11.02
C ASP A 237 -0.07 -0.44 -11.73
N ASN A 238 -1.18 -0.46 -11.00
CA ASN A 238 -2.54 -0.39 -11.53
C ASN A 238 -3.33 0.87 -11.14
N MET A 239 -2.88 1.67 -10.17
CA MET A 239 -3.52 2.92 -9.78
C MET A 239 -2.57 4.10 -9.81
N HIS A 240 -2.97 5.16 -10.52
CA HIS A 240 -2.26 6.44 -10.48
C HIS A 240 -2.45 7.15 -9.13
N ASP A 241 -1.45 7.93 -8.74
CA ASP A 241 -1.49 8.77 -7.54
C ASP A 241 -2.76 9.64 -7.48
N CYS A 242 -3.21 10.22 -8.61
CA CYS A 242 -4.44 11.03 -8.66
C CYS A 242 -5.71 10.20 -8.41
N GLN A 243 -5.75 8.93 -8.82
CA GLN A 243 -6.86 8.02 -8.52
C GLN A 243 -6.88 7.67 -7.04
N LEU A 244 -5.69 7.45 -6.47
CA LEU A 244 -5.52 7.13 -5.06
C LEU A 244 -5.90 8.32 -4.17
N GLU A 245 -5.44 9.54 -4.50
CA GLU A 245 -5.89 10.78 -3.84
C GLU A 245 -7.40 10.92 -3.89
N ARG A 246 -8.02 10.68 -5.04
CA ARG A 246 -9.47 10.80 -5.19
C ARG A 246 -10.22 9.77 -4.35
N ALA A 247 -9.75 8.52 -4.33
CA ALA A 247 -10.34 7.45 -3.52
C ALA A 247 -10.25 7.79 -2.02
N VAL A 248 -9.08 8.22 -1.55
CA VAL A 248 -8.86 8.62 -0.14
C VAL A 248 -9.70 9.84 0.23
N GLN A 249 -9.73 10.86 -0.63
CA GLN A 249 -10.55 12.06 -0.40
C GLN A 249 -12.04 11.70 -0.26
N MET A 250 -12.60 10.98 -1.25
CA MET A 250 -14.02 10.65 -1.23
C MET A 250 -14.36 9.69 -0.08
N GLY A 251 -13.52 8.70 0.19
CA GLY A 251 -13.78 7.75 1.28
C GLY A 251 -13.71 8.41 2.66
N THR A 252 -12.79 9.37 2.88
CA THR A 252 -12.75 10.15 4.13
C THR A 252 -13.94 11.08 4.26
N GLU A 253 -14.37 11.76 3.19
CA GLU A 253 -15.59 12.58 3.16
C GLU A 253 -16.86 11.77 3.46
N LEU A 254 -16.91 10.50 3.03
CA LEU A 254 -18.01 9.57 3.27
C LEU A 254 -17.90 8.81 4.60
N GLY A 255 -16.83 9.03 5.38
CA GLY A 255 -16.62 8.37 6.67
C GLY A 255 -16.32 6.87 6.56
N PHE A 256 -15.67 6.42 5.48
CA PHE A 256 -15.27 5.03 5.32
C PHE A 256 -14.31 4.60 6.42
N SER A 257 -14.55 3.42 6.99
CA SER A 257 -13.58 2.74 7.85
C SER A 257 -12.28 2.43 7.08
N PRO A 258 -11.14 2.22 7.76
CA PRO A 258 -9.91 1.76 7.11
C PRO A 258 -10.13 0.52 6.24
N LYS A 259 -10.98 -0.42 6.70
CA LYS A 259 -11.30 -1.64 5.95
C LYS A 259 -12.04 -1.33 4.65
N ASN A 260 -13.09 -0.51 4.69
CA ASN A 260 -13.81 -0.14 3.48
C ASN A 260 -12.93 0.64 2.50
N MET A 261 -12.05 1.50 2.99
CA MET A 261 -11.08 2.20 2.15
C MET A 261 -10.11 1.23 1.47
N ALA A 262 -9.54 0.28 2.21
CA ALA A 262 -8.64 -0.73 1.68
C ALA A 262 -9.32 -1.60 0.61
N ASP A 263 -10.55 -2.05 0.89
CA ASP A 263 -11.37 -2.85 -0.03
C ASP A 263 -11.66 -2.12 -1.35
N ILE A 264 -12.03 -0.85 -1.27
CA ILE A 264 -12.33 -0.03 -2.45
C ILE A 264 -11.07 0.24 -3.27
N ILE A 265 -9.95 0.60 -2.63
CA ILE A 265 -8.68 0.82 -3.32
C ILE A 265 -8.22 -0.47 -4.02
N ALA A 266 -8.24 -1.61 -3.31
CA ALA A 266 -7.88 -2.91 -3.89
C ALA A 266 -8.80 -3.29 -5.06
N SER A 267 -10.12 -3.06 -4.94
CA SER A 267 -11.08 -3.33 -6.02
C SER A 267 -10.83 -2.48 -7.26
N ILE A 268 -10.48 -1.19 -7.11
CA ILE A 268 -10.15 -0.33 -8.26
C ILE A 268 -8.86 -0.82 -8.94
N ALA A 269 -7.84 -1.15 -8.16
CA ALA A 269 -6.60 -1.71 -8.69
C ALA A 269 -6.85 -3.03 -9.45
N TYR A 270 -7.70 -3.91 -8.91
CA TYR A 270 -8.10 -5.16 -9.55
C TYR A 270 -8.85 -4.94 -10.88
N ASP A 271 -9.81 -4.00 -10.90
CA ASP A 271 -10.55 -3.69 -12.14
C ASP A 271 -9.61 -3.13 -13.22
N VAL A 272 -8.62 -2.32 -12.84
CA VAL A 272 -7.60 -1.82 -13.76
C VAL A 272 -6.67 -2.94 -14.22
N SER A 273 -6.26 -3.85 -13.32
CA SER A 273 -5.35 -4.97 -13.62
C SER A 273 -5.90 -5.87 -14.73
N LYS A 274 -7.22 -6.13 -14.72
CA LYS A 274 -7.91 -6.93 -15.74
C LYS A 274 -8.23 -6.17 -17.02
N ASN A 275 -8.14 -4.84 -17.02
CA ASN A 275 -8.52 -4.02 -18.17
C ASN A 275 -7.37 -3.89 -19.17
N LYS A 276 -7.44 -4.66 -20.25
CA LYS A 276 -6.46 -4.66 -21.37
C LYS A 276 -6.34 -3.33 -22.12
N ARG A 277 -7.23 -2.37 -21.89
CA ARG A 277 -7.20 -1.03 -22.48
C ARG A 277 -6.85 0.05 -21.46
N ALA A 278 -6.59 -0.30 -20.21
CA ALA A 278 -6.21 0.67 -19.21
C ALA A 278 -4.89 1.35 -19.57
N CYS A 279 -4.79 2.64 -19.27
CA CYS A 279 -3.54 3.37 -19.28
C CYS A 279 -2.96 3.34 -17.85
N SER A 280 -2.52 2.16 -17.40
CA SER A 280 -2.00 1.95 -16.05
C SER A 280 -0.60 2.55 -15.86
N PRO A 281 -0.20 2.87 -14.61
CA PRO A 281 1.20 3.21 -14.31
C PRO A 281 2.20 2.21 -14.89
N PHE A 282 1.93 0.91 -14.79
CA PHE A 282 2.76 -0.14 -15.36
C PHE A 282 2.92 -0.03 -16.88
N SER A 283 1.81 0.10 -17.61
CA SER A 283 1.85 0.21 -19.08
C SER A 283 2.63 1.43 -19.56
N LEU A 284 2.51 2.55 -18.83
CA LEU A 284 3.28 3.76 -19.11
C LEU A 284 4.78 3.60 -18.78
N ALA A 285 5.10 2.94 -17.67
CA ALA A 285 6.48 2.63 -17.30
C ALA A 285 7.12 1.64 -18.30
N HIS A 286 6.34 0.67 -18.79
CA HIS A 286 6.76 -0.25 -19.84
C HIS A 286 7.12 0.52 -21.11
N LEU A 287 6.21 1.37 -21.61
CA LEU A 287 6.45 2.20 -22.79
C LEU A 287 7.72 3.04 -22.66
N LYS A 288 7.95 3.65 -21.49
CA LYS A 288 9.18 4.43 -21.23
C LYS A 288 10.45 3.58 -21.25
N ALA A 289 10.37 2.32 -20.83
CA ALA A 289 11.53 1.43 -20.72
C ALA A 289 11.84 0.67 -22.03
N SER A 290 10.83 0.19 -22.75
CA SER A 290 10.99 -0.61 -23.97
C SER A 290 10.94 0.24 -25.25
N GLY A 291 10.29 1.41 -25.21
CA GLY A 291 9.94 2.18 -26.41
C GLY A 291 8.77 1.58 -27.21
N GLU A 292 8.22 0.45 -26.76
CA GLU A 292 7.09 -0.22 -27.38
C GLU A 292 5.79 0.16 -26.68
N GLY A 293 4.79 0.59 -27.45
CA GLY A 293 3.47 0.93 -26.94
C GLY A 293 2.72 -0.31 -26.46
N GLY A 294 2.28 -0.27 -25.21
CA GLY A 294 1.34 -1.24 -24.63
C GLY A 294 0.26 -0.53 -23.83
N CYS A 295 -0.97 -1.05 -23.89
CA CYS A 295 -2.05 -0.70 -22.98
C CYS A 295 -2.39 -1.93 -22.13
N GLY A 296 -2.95 -1.71 -20.94
CA GLY A 296 -3.38 -2.76 -20.05
C GLY A 296 -3.00 -2.48 -18.60
N GLY A 297 -3.70 -3.12 -17.67
CA GLY A 297 -3.19 -3.32 -16.32
C GLY A 297 -2.17 -4.47 -16.24
N LYS A 298 -1.56 -4.62 -15.07
CA LYS A 298 -0.70 -5.76 -14.71
C LYS A 298 -1.47 -6.65 -13.75
N GLU A 299 -1.87 -7.84 -14.20
CA GLU A 299 -2.47 -8.82 -13.32
C GLU A 299 -1.43 -9.31 -12.32
N ASP A 300 -1.70 -9.13 -11.04
CA ASP A 300 -0.80 -9.49 -9.94
C ASP A 300 -1.59 -9.80 -8.66
N ASP A 301 -0.90 -10.32 -7.64
CA ASP A 301 -1.39 -10.27 -6.26
C ASP A 301 -1.57 -8.80 -5.84
N ILE A 302 -2.65 -8.48 -5.11
CA ILE A 302 -2.91 -7.10 -4.66
C ILE A 302 -3.13 -7.11 -3.15
N THR A 303 -2.17 -6.57 -2.41
CA THR A 303 -2.29 -6.33 -0.96
C THR A 303 -2.28 -4.83 -0.67
N VAL A 304 -3.29 -4.37 0.07
CA VAL A 304 -3.47 -2.97 0.45
C VAL A 304 -3.74 -2.87 1.95
N ILE A 305 -2.91 -2.12 2.66
CA ILE A 305 -3.17 -1.68 4.03
C ILE A 305 -3.55 -0.21 4.00
N VAL A 306 -4.64 0.13 4.68
CA VAL A 306 -4.99 1.52 5.00
C VAL A 306 -4.92 1.71 6.51
N ALA A 307 -4.22 2.76 6.94
CA ALA A 307 -4.14 3.16 8.34
C ALA A 307 -4.51 4.63 8.52
N TYR A 308 -5.48 4.90 9.39
CA TYR A 308 -5.85 6.25 9.81
C TYR A 308 -5.05 6.63 11.04
N ILE A 309 -4.42 7.80 10.96
CA ILE A 309 -3.73 8.41 12.09
C ILE A 309 -4.77 9.17 12.91
N VAL A 310 -5.07 8.66 14.09
CA VAL A 310 -6.08 9.24 14.98
C VAL A 310 -5.49 9.55 16.34
N ALA A 311 -6.03 10.57 17.02
CA ALA A 311 -5.70 10.84 18.42
C ALA A 311 -5.99 9.59 19.28
N LYS A 312 -5.09 9.28 20.21
CA LYS A 312 -5.40 8.34 21.30
C LYS A 312 -6.34 9.07 22.25
N ASP A 313 -7.54 8.51 22.40
CA ASP A 313 -8.42 8.88 23.50
C ASP A 313 -7.66 8.68 24.82
N SER A 314 -7.67 9.71 25.67
CA SER A 314 -6.93 9.73 26.94
C SER A 314 -7.61 8.88 28.01
#